data_AF-A0A4C1XDG0-F1
#
_entry.id   AF-A0A4C1XDG0-F1
#
_cell.length_a   1.000
_cell.length_b   1.000
_cell.length_c   1.000
_cell.angle_alpha   90.00
_cell.angle_beta   90.00
_cell.angle_gamma   90.00
#
_symmetry.space_group_name_H-M   'P 1'
#
loop_
_entity.id
_entity.type
_entity.pdbx_description
1 polymer ?
#
loop_
_entity_poly.entity_id
_entity_poly.type
_entity_poly.pdbx_seq_one_letter_code
_entity_poly.pdbx_strand_id
1 'polypeptide(L)'
;MRAYLKIVPVELYGPEGSMKVHALLDEGSTVTLIDEQVANRIGAKGRRETLRVSTQTIRNLKLAPQRVERATVAACSHLTDIAENLIYDAAAPCILIGQDNWGLIVSRQIKSGRANQPAASLTQLGWVLHGCCSSLSRPINTVHHLRPSDASDIELNDIVKRHFEIESLGVAPRKPSHDPEEGARVAR
;
A
#
# COMPACT_ATOMS: atom_id res chain seq x y z
N MET A 1 -4.93 -10.16 9.74
CA MET A 1 -3.94 -9.38 8.98
C MET A 1 -4.04 -7.95 9.47
N ARG A 2 -2.93 -7.29 9.79
CA ARG A 2 -2.93 -5.90 10.26
C ARG A 2 -2.23 -5.04 9.21
N ALA A 3 -2.96 -4.12 8.61
CA ALA A 3 -2.40 -3.14 7.69
C ALA A 3 -1.92 -1.91 8.47
N TYR A 4 -0.84 -1.30 7.98
CA TYR A 4 -0.35 -0.01 8.43
C TYR A 4 -0.44 0.96 7.26
N LEU A 5 -1.09 2.10 7.50
CA LEU A 5 -1.12 3.27 6.62
C LEU A 5 0.02 4.23 6.97
N LYS A 6 0.50 4.96 5.96
CA LYS A 6 1.54 5.99 6.10
C LYS A 6 1.05 7.16 6.97
N ILE A 7 1.13 7.00 8.29
CA ILE A 7 0.68 8.00 9.26
C ILE A 7 1.89 8.58 10.00
N VAL A 8 1.96 9.90 10.09
CA VAL A 8 3.06 10.66 10.72
C VAL A 8 2.50 11.73 11.66
N PRO A 9 3.10 11.95 12.85
CA PRO A 9 2.75 13.10 13.68
C PRO A 9 3.24 14.40 13.01
N VAL A 10 2.39 15.42 12.98
CA VAL A 10 2.71 16.77 12.46
C VAL A 10 2.22 17.84 13.42
N GLU A 11 2.80 19.03 13.34
CA GLU A 11 2.26 20.23 13.98
C GLU A 11 1.76 21.18 12.91
N LEU A 12 0.46 21.48 12.95
CA LEU A 12 -0.18 22.44 12.06
C LEU A 12 -0.17 23.82 12.74
N TYR A 13 0.09 24.86 11.96
CA TYR A 13 0.15 26.25 12.41
C TYR A 13 -0.89 27.09 11.70
N GLY A 14 -1.52 28.00 12.43
CA GLY A 14 -2.44 29.01 11.88
C GLY A 14 -2.48 30.27 12.75
N PRO A 15 -3.30 31.26 12.38
CA PRO A 15 -3.37 32.57 13.06
C PRO A 15 -3.66 32.51 14.56
N GLU A 16 -4.41 31.52 15.02
CA GLU A 16 -4.85 31.40 16.43
C GLU A 16 -3.97 30.41 17.24
N GLY A 17 -2.89 29.88 16.64
CA GLY A 17 -1.91 29.03 17.32
C GLY A 17 -1.51 27.79 16.51
N SER A 18 -0.96 26.79 17.21
CA SER A 18 -0.58 25.50 16.63
C SER A 18 -1.35 24.33 17.25
N MET A 19 -1.43 23.22 16.52
CA MET A 19 -2.01 21.97 17.01
C MET A 19 -1.24 20.77 16.47
N LYS A 20 -0.79 19.89 17.39
CA LYS A 20 -0.22 18.59 17.06
C LYS A 20 -1.33 17.61 16.71
N VAL A 21 -1.22 16.99 15.54
CA VAL A 21 -2.17 16.01 15.00
C VAL A 21 -1.41 14.88 14.30
N HIS A 22 -2.13 13.87 13.84
CA HIS A 22 -1.58 12.90 12.90
C HIS A 22 -2.03 13.24 11.47
N ALA A 23 -1.11 13.09 10.52
CA ALA A 23 -1.38 13.21 9.09
C ALA A 23 -1.36 11.83 8.44
N LEU A 24 -2.32 11.56 7.56
CA LEU A 24 -2.29 10.44 6.63
C LEU A 24 -1.63 10.91 5.32
N LEU A 25 -0.60 10.22 4.85
CA LEU A 25 0.04 10.49 3.56
C LEU A 25 -0.59 9.57 2.51
N ASP A 26 -1.42 10.14 1.63
CA ASP A 26 -2.26 9.39 0.69
C ASP A 26 -1.96 9.75 -0.76
N GLU A 27 -1.25 8.85 -1.45
CA GLU A 27 -0.94 8.96 -2.88
C GLU A 27 -2.18 8.75 -3.77
N GLY A 28 -3.28 8.22 -3.23
CA GLY A 28 -4.56 8.05 -3.92
C GLY A 28 -5.45 9.30 -3.95
N SER A 29 -5.12 10.33 -3.17
CA SER A 29 -5.87 11.59 -3.11
C SER A 29 -5.22 12.69 -3.93
N THR A 30 -6.00 13.39 -4.76
CA THR A 30 -5.50 14.50 -5.60
C THR A 30 -5.28 15.81 -4.84
N VAL A 31 -5.90 15.96 -3.67
CA VAL A 31 -5.90 17.18 -2.86
C VAL A 31 -5.65 16.86 -1.38
N THR A 32 -5.10 17.81 -0.63
CA THR A 32 -5.02 17.69 0.83
C THR A 32 -6.33 18.11 1.49
N LEU A 33 -6.76 17.37 2.51
CA LEU A 33 -8.02 17.56 3.23
C LEU A 33 -7.75 17.72 4.73
N ILE A 34 -8.37 18.69 5.38
CA ILE A 34 -8.25 18.94 6.84
C ILE A 34 -9.61 18.87 7.54
N ASP A 35 -9.64 18.33 8.74
CA ASP A 35 -10.82 18.35 9.60
C ASP A 35 -11.18 19.77 10.04
N GLU A 36 -12.45 20.12 9.90
CA GLU A 36 -13.01 21.44 10.22
C GLU A 36 -12.77 21.86 11.68
N GLN A 37 -12.79 20.93 12.63
CA GLN A 37 -12.54 21.24 14.04
C GLN A 37 -11.08 21.64 14.26
N VAL A 38 -10.14 20.96 13.59
CA VAL A 38 -8.71 21.30 13.65
C VAL A 38 -8.46 22.64 12.95
N ALA A 39 -9.02 22.85 11.76
CA ALA A 39 -8.91 24.11 11.03
C ALA A 39 -9.43 25.30 11.86
N ASN A 40 -10.61 25.17 12.46
CA ASN A 40 -11.18 26.21 13.32
C ASN A 40 -10.32 26.48 14.57
N ARG A 41 -9.75 25.44 15.20
CA ARG A 41 -8.92 25.58 16.41
C ARG A 41 -7.60 26.31 16.19
N ILE A 42 -6.97 26.16 15.02
CA ILE A 42 -5.76 26.93 14.65
C ILE A 42 -6.11 28.24 13.92
N GLY A 43 -7.39 28.54 13.72
CA GLY A 43 -7.86 29.70 12.96
C GLY A 43 -7.55 29.67 11.47
N ALA A 44 -7.27 28.48 10.90
CA ALA A 44 -6.91 28.32 9.51
C ALA A 44 -8.04 28.82 8.59
N LYS A 45 -7.78 29.93 7.92
CA LYS A 45 -8.59 30.52 6.85
C LYS A 45 -7.70 30.61 5.61
N GLY A 46 -8.30 30.48 4.42
CA GLY A 46 -7.54 30.19 3.19
C GLY A 46 -6.51 31.23 2.77
N ARG A 47 -5.28 30.76 2.47
CA ARG A 47 -4.13 31.41 1.78
C ARG A 47 -3.57 32.68 2.49
N ARG A 48 -2.31 32.77 2.92
CA ARG A 48 -1.00 32.07 2.78
C ARG A 48 -0.13 32.55 3.99
N GLU A 49 1.01 32.03 4.44
CA GLU A 49 1.99 30.94 4.16
C GLU A 49 2.84 30.88 5.46
N THR A 50 3.62 29.88 5.89
CA THR A 50 4.23 28.65 5.32
C THR A 50 4.30 27.62 6.47
N LEU A 51 4.29 26.29 6.34
CA LEU A 51 4.36 25.40 5.17
C LEU A 51 3.28 25.66 4.12
N ARG A 52 3.54 25.26 2.87
CA ARG A 52 2.61 25.49 1.75
C ARG A 52 1.83 24.23 1.40
N VAL A 53 0.77 23.98 2.16
CA VAL A 53 -0.16 22.88 1.92
C VAL A 53 -1.54 23.44 1.52
N SER A 54 -1.99 23.16 0.30
CA SER A 54 -3.32 23.54 -0.20
C SER A 54 -4.41 22.63 0.35
N THR A 55 -5.19 23.08 1.33
CA THR A 55 -6.20 22.23 1.97
C THR A 55 -7.63 22.60 1.60
N GLN A 56 -8.48 21.58 1.41
CA GLN A 56 -9.94 21.74 1.51
C GLN A 56 -10.41 21.29 2.90
N THR A 57 -11.37 22.00 3.47
CA THR A 57 -11.90 21.70 4.80
C THR A 57 -13.09 20.75 4.71
N ILE A 58 -13.12 19.71 5.56
CA ILE A 58 -14.24 18.76 5.66
C ILE A 58 -14.72 18.69 7.12
N ARG A 59 -16.03 18.70 7.33
CA ARG A 59 -16.68 18.70 8.67
C ARG A 59 -16.24 17.58 9.62
N ASN A 60 -15.89 16.42 9.06
CA ASN A 60 -15.37 15.28 9.80
C ASN A 60 -14.56 14.38 8.85
N LEU A 61 -13.23 14.37 9.02
CA LEU A 61 -12.34 13.47 8.29
C LEU A 61 -12.36 12.09 8.97
N LYS A 62 -13.39 11.27 8.68
CA LYS A 62 -13.63 9.95 9.32
C LYS A 62 -12.59 8.88 8.92
N LEU A 63 -11.38 9.00 9.45
CA LEU A 63 -10.32 7.99 9.34
C LEU A 63 -10.29 7.11 10.59
N ALA A 64 -10.14 5.80 10.38
CA ALA A 64 -10.06 4.84 11.49
C ALA A 64 -8.76 5.04 12.30
N PRO A 65 -8.81 5.05 13.65
CA PRO A 65 -7.60 5.16 14.46
C PRO A 65 -6.63 3.99 14.22
N GLN A 66 -5.35 4.30 14.02
CA GLN A 66 -4.28 3.32 13.90
C GLN A 66 -3.39 3.32 15.14
N ARG A 67 -2.91 2.13 15.52
CA ARG A 67 -1.92 1.90 16.59
C ARG A 67 -0.71 1.21 16.00
N VAL A 68 0.49 1.61 16.41
CA VAL A 68 1.73 0.85 16.19
C VAL A 68 2.33 0.47 17.54
N GLU A 69 2.34 -0.83 17.84
CA GLU A 69 2.85 -1.35 19.12
C GLU A 69 4.35 -1.58 19.09
N ARG A 70 5.03 -1.27 20.20
CA ARG A 70 6.47 -1.56 20.39
C ARG A 70 6.81 -3.03 20.11
N ALA A 71 5.92 -3.97 20.45
CA ALA A 71 6.09 -5.39 20.15
C ALA A 71 6.13 -5.72 18.64
N THR A 72 5.35 -5.00 17.81
CA THR A 72 5.40 -5.17 16.35
C THR A 72 6.75 -4.69 15.82
N VAL A 73 7.20 -3.51 16.27
CA VAL A 73 8.45 -2.90 15.80
C VAL A 73 9.66 -3.69 16.27
N ALA A 74 9.66 -4.19 17.51
CA ALA A 74 10.73 -5.04 18.05
C ALA A 74 10.87 -6.40 17.31
N ALA A 75 9.78 -6.92 16.72
CA ALA A 75 9.81 -8.11 15.86
C ALA A 75 10.40 -7.85 14.45
N CYS A 76 10.77 -6.61 14.14
CA CYS A 76 11.27 -6.17 12.85
C CYS A 76 12.70 -5.62 13.00
N SER A 77 13.72 -6.47 12.83
CA SER A 77 15.13 -6.09 13.03
C SER A 77 15.57 -4.90 12.19
N HIS A 78 15.00 -4.72 10.99
CA HIS A 78 15.24 -3.60 10.07
C HIS A 78 14.70 -2.25 10.55
N LEU A 79 13.90 -2.21 11.63
CA LEU A 79 13.29 -1.00 12.19
C LEU A 79 13.88 -0.59 13.55
N THR A 80 14.85 -1.34 14.08
CA THR A 80 15.35 -1.18 15.46
C THR A 80 15.96 0.20 15.74
N ASP A 81 16.67 0.78 14.78
CA ASP A 81 17.32 2.09 14.87
C ASP A 81 16.36 3.29 14.75
N ILE A 82 15.10 3.04 14.32
CA ILE A 82 14.06 4.07 14.13
C ILE A 82 12.80 3.78 14.96
N ALA A 83 12.88 2.85 15.91
CA ALA A 83 11.69 2.28 16.55
C ALA A 83 10.81 3.31 17.26
N GLU A 84 11.42 4.25 17.98
CA GLU A 84 10.72 5.30 18.73
C GLU A 84 10.05 6.34 17.82
N ASN A 85 10.44 6.44 16.54
CA ASN A 85 9.75 7.29 15.56
C ASN A 85 8.45 6.65 15.02
N LEU A 86 8.27 5.35 15.21
CA LEU A 86 7.18 4.57 14.60
C LEU A 86 6.04 4.23 15.57
N ILE A 87 6.28 4.27 16.87
CA ILE A 87 5.35 3.78 17.90
C ILE A 87 4.34 4.86 18.29
N TYR A 88 3.04 4.53 18.25
CA TYR A 88 1.96 5.40 18.71
C TYR A 88 0.70 4.61 19.10
N ASP A 89 -0.08 5.18 20.03
CA ASP A 89 -1.19 4.51 20.71
C ASP A 89 -2.52 4.51 19.91
N ALA A 90 -3.01 5.70 19.57
CA ALA A 90 -4.31 5.88 18.91
C ALA A 90 -4.27 7.07 17.94
N ALA A 91 -3.49 6.94 16.87
CA ALA A 91 -3.41 7.95 15.82
C ALA A 91 -4.68 7.92 14.95
N ALA A 92 -5.64 8.79 15.26
CA ALA A 92 -6.69 9.20 14.34
C ALA A 92 -6.17 10.39 13.50
N PRO A 93 -5.92 10.25 12.20
CA PRO A 93 -5.43 11.36 11.40
C PRO A 93 -6.54 12.41 11.16
N CYS A 94 -6.21 13.68 11.40
CA CYS A 94 -7.14 14.80 11.22
C CYS A 94 -6.79 15.66 9.99
N ILE A 95 -5.76 15.25 9.25
CA ILE A 95 -5.38 15.80 7.95
C ILE A 95 -4.94 14.63 7.04
N LEU A 96 -5.35 14.69 5.78
CA LEU A 96 -4.92 13.80 4.70
C LEU A 96 -4.09 14.65 3.74
N ILE A 97 -2.87 14.23 3.44
CA ILE A 97 -1.94 14.91 2.51
C ILE A 97 -1.95 14.18 1.18
N GLY A 98 -2.35 14.89 0.12
CA GLY A 98 -2.53 14.37 -1.23
C GLY A 98 -1.44 14.77 -2.23
N GLN A 99 -1.63 14.41 -3.50
CA GLN A 99 -0.70 14.64 -4.61
C GLN A 99 -0.35 16.12 -4.87
N ASP A 100 -1.25 17.05 -4.50
CA ASP A 100 -0.94 18.48 -4.48
C ASP A 100 0.26 18.84 -3.58
N ASN A 101 0.65 17.93 -2.69
CA ASN A 101 1.78 18.00 -1.78
C ASN A 101 2.71 16.78 -1.87
N TRP A 102 2.84 16.16 -3.06
CA TRP A 102 3.63 14.95 -3.32
C TRP A 102 5.04 14.94 -2.70
N GLY A 103 5.71 16.10 -2.60
CA GLY A 103 7.05 16.23 -2.01
C GLY A 103 7.12 15.84 -0.53
N LEU A 104 5.99 15.94 0.19
CA LEU A 104 5.83 15.48 1.57
C LEU A 104 5.57 13.97 1.68
N ILE A 105 5.10 13.33 0.60
CA ILE A 105 4.69 11.92 0.58
C ILE A 105 5.80 11.00 0.05
N VAL A 106 6.63 11.51 -0.88
CA VAL A 106 7.69 10.75 -1.54
C VAL A 106 8.66 10.10 -0.54
N SER A 107 8.93 8.81 -0.75
CA SER A 107 9.87 8.05 0.08
C SER A 107 11.31 8.36 -0.32
N ARG A 108 12.11 8.85 0.62
CA ARG A 108 13.52 9.23 0.47
C ARG A 108 14.48 8.11 0.86
N GLN A 109 14.05 7.27 1.80
CA GLN A 109 14.71 6.04 2.21
C GLN A 109 13.63 5.01 2.53
N ILE A 110 13.95 3.72 2.39
CA ILE A 110 13.05 2.61 2.71
C ILE A 110 13.83 1.59 3.55
N LYS A 111 13.21 1.15 4.64
CA LYS A 111 13.64 0.01 5.45
C LYS A 111 12.56 -1.06 5.34
N SER A 112 12.86 -2.18 4.71
CA SER A 112 11.94 -3.30 4.51
C SER A 112 12.48 -4.60 5.12
N GLY A 113 11.56 -5.49 5.47
CA GLY A 113 11.85 -6.83 5.97
C GLY A 113 11.40 -7.90 4.97
N ARG A 114 10.97 -9.03 5.50
CA ARG A 114 10.32 -10.11 4.71
C ARG A 114 8.94 -9.66 4.21
N ALA A 115 8.41 -10.36 3.20
CA ALA A 115 7.12 -10.02 2.55
C ALA A 115 5.89 -9.95 3.50
N ASN A 116 5.98 -10.53 4.70
CA ASN A 116 4.93 -10.49 5.73
C ASN A 116 5.22 -9.51 6.89
N GLN A 117 6.29 -8.72 6.79
CA GLN A 117 6.66 -7.66 7.73
C GLN A 117 6.39 -6.28 7.11
N PRO A 118 6.02 -5.28 7.91
CA PRO A 118 5.83 -3.92 7.40
C PRO A 118 7.15 -3.29 6.96
N ALA A 119 7.05 -2.35 6.02
CA ALA A 119 8.14 -1.46 5.63
C ALA A 119 8.01 -0.12 6.35
N ALA A 120 9.13 0.56 6.56
CA ALA A 120 9.14 1.97 6.94
C ALA A 120 9.72 2.81 5.79
N SER A 121 9.06 3.93 5.51
CA SER A 121 9.54 4.95 4.54
C SER A 121 9.90 6.23 5.28
N LEU A 122 11.05 6.82 4.96
CA LEU A 122 11.39 8.18 5.38
C LEU A 122 10.81 9.17 4.37
N THR A 123 10.00 10.11 4.83
CA THR A 123 9.45 11.22 4.02
C THR A 123 10.08 12.56 4.46
N GLN A 124 9.61 13.69 3.94
CA GLN A 124 10.01 15.00 4.52
C GLN A 124 9.47 15.23 5.93
N LEU A 125 8.40 14.53 6.32
CA LEU A 125 7.72 14.71 7.61
C LEU A 125 8.23 13.73 8.69
N GLY A 126 9.00 12.72 8.31
CA GLY A 126 9.55 11.71 9.22
C GLY A 126 9.38 10.28 8.70
N TRP A 127 9.68 9.31 9.56
CA TRP A 127 9.46 7.89 9.29
C TRP A 127 7.99 7.52 9.42
N VAL A 128 7.47 6.77 8.44
CA VAL A 128 6.12 6.20 8.47
C VAL A 128 6.17 4.69 8.29
N LEU A 129 5.41 3.95 9.12
CA LEU A 129 5.21 2.51 8.95
C LEU A 129 4.09 2.26 7.95
N HIS A 130 4.27 1.33 7.01
CA HIS A 130 3.22 0.93 6.07
C HIS A 130 3.35 -0.53 5.61
N GLY A 131 2.33 -0.99 4.89
CA GLY A 131 2.22 -2.38 4.43
C GLY A 131 1.53 -3.28 5.45
N CYS A 132 1.53 -4.59 5.20
CA CYS A 132 0.76 -5.55 5.99
C CYS A 132 1.64 -6.47 6.83
N CYS A 133 1.25 -6.64 8.09
CA CYS A 133 1.77 -7.67 8.97
C CYS A 133 0.79 -8.87 8.99
N SER A 134 1.28 -10.04 8.58
CA SER A 134 0.53 -11.30 8.59
C SER A 134 1.28 -12.39 9.37
N SER A 135 0.64 -12.88 10.43
CA SER A 135 1.04 -14.09 11.16
C SER A 135 0.60 -15.37 10.43
N LEU A 136 -0.40 -15.28 9.56
CA LEU A 136 -0.88 -16.39 8.74
C LEU A 136 0.02 -16.59 7.53
N SER A 137 0.97 -17.51 7.67
CA SER A 137 1.84 -18.01 6.59
C SER A 137 1.11 -18.94 5.60
N ARG A 138 -0.14 -18.64 5.25
CA ARG A 138 -0.79 -19.30 4.10
C ARG A 138 -0.32 -18.55 2.85
N PRO A 139 0.43 -19.19 1.93
CA PRO A 139 0.74 -18.58 0.65
C PRO A 139 -0.59 -18.42 -0.08
N ILE A 140 -1.04 -17.18 -0.26
CA ILE A 140 -2.03 -16.88 -1.29
C ILE A 140 -1.21 -16.81 -2.57
N ASN A 141 -1.23 -17.88 -3.35
CA ASN A 141 -0.56 -17.95 -4.65
C ASN A 141 -1.34 -17.15 -5.71
N THR A 142 -1.52 -15.84 -5.49
CA THR A 142 -1.93 -14.90 -6.54
C THR A 142 -0.68 -14.32 -7.18
N VAL A 143 -0.30 -14.88 -8.33
CA VAL A 143 0.77 -14.31 -9.16
C VAL A 143 0.17 -13.24 -10.05
N HIS A 144 0.30 -11.97 -9.65
CA HIS A 144 -0.06 -10.84 -10.48
C HIS A 144 1.13 -10.44 -11.37
N HIS A 145 1.12 -10.88 -12.63
CA HIS A 145 2.09 -10.45 -13.64
C HIS A 145 1.80 -9.01 -14.07
N LEU A 146 2.42 -8.05 -13.38
CA LEU A 146 2.43 -6.64 -13.78
C LEU A 146 3.68 -6.37 -14.62
N ARG A 147 3.49 -5.87 -15.83
CA ARG A 147 4.57 -5.48 -16.74
C ARG A 147 4.45 -3.98 -17.08
N PRO A 148 5.56 -3.21 -17.06
CA PRO A 148 5.57 -1.86 -17.62
C PRO A 148 5.11 -1.84 -19.08
N SER A 149 4.31 -0.84 -19.48
CA SER A 149 3.70 -0.75 -20.81
C SER A 149 4.70 -0.66 -21.98
N ASP A 150 5.97 -0.38 -21.66
CA ASP A 150 7.11 -0.14 -22.53
C ASP A 150 8.10 -1.32 -22.60
N ALA A 151 7.95 -2.36 -21.76
CA ALA A 151 8.70 -3.61 -21.92
C ALA A 151 8.22 -4.41 -23.15
N SER A 152 8.98 -5.40 -23.63
CA SER A 152 8.62 -6.17 -24.84
C SER A 152 7.67 -7.36 -24.58
N ASP A 153 6.82 -7.71 -25.55
CA ASP A 153 5.83 -8.81 -25.39
C ASP A 153 6.43 -10.21 -25.31
N ILE A 154 7.71 -10.35 -25.68
CA ILE A 154 8.41 -11.63 -25.77
C ILE A 154 8.55 -12.25 -24.37
N GLU A 155 9.04 -11.49 -23.39
CA GLU A 155 9.26 -12.00 -22.03
C GLU A 155 7.96 -12.41 -21.32
N LEU A 156 6.87 -11.67 -21.51
CA LEU A 156 5.58 -12.02 -20.91
C LEU A 156 5.00 -13.30 -21.52
N ASN A 157 5.09 -13.45 -22.84
CA ASN A 157 4.65 -14.65 -23.54
C ASN A 157 5.42 -15.88 -23.07
N ASP A 158 6.75 -15.76 -22.90
CA ASP A 158 7.58 -16.87 -22.46
C ASP A 158 7.37 -17.23 -20.98
N ILE A 159 7.09 -16.25 -20.10
CA ILE A 159 6.68 -16.51 -18.71
C ILE A 159 5.33 -17.23 -18.66
N VAL A 160 4.34 -16.80 -19.47
CA VAL A 160 3.01 -17.44 -19.53
C VAL A 160 3.10 -18.85 -20.09
N LYS A 161 3.84 -19.09 -21.19
CA LYS A 161 4.09 -20.44 -21.72
C LYS A 161 4.70 -21.35 -20.65
N ARG A 162 5.75 -20.88 -19.98
CA ARG A 162 6.45 -21.66 -18.95
C ARG A 162 5.55 -22.00 -17.75
N HIS A 163 4.58 -21.15 -17.42
CA HIS A 163 3.56 -21.46 -16.42
C HIS A 163 2.65 -22.60 -16.88
N PHE A 164 2.10 -22.54 -18.09
CA PHE A 164 1.27 -23.61 -18.67
C PHE A 164 2.05 -24.92 -18.90
N GLU A 165 3.33 -24.86 -19.26
CA GLU A 165 4.22 -26.02 -19.35
C GLU A 165 4.37 -26.73 -17.99
N ILE A 166 4.47 -25.98 -16.89
CA ILE A 166 4.57 -26.54 -15.54
C ILE A 166 3.24 -27.18 -15.11
N GLU A 167 2.09 -26.58 -15.42
CA GLU A 167 0.77 -27.20 -15.17
C GLU A 167 0.54 -28.47 -16.02
N SER A 168 1.15 -28.56 -17.20
CA SER A 168 1.03 -29.71 -18.12
C SER A 168 1.71 -30.98 -17.60
N LEU A 169 2.58 -30.90 -16.58
CA LEU A 169 3.35 -32.03 -16.04
C LEU A 169 2.51 -33.13 -15.36
N GLY A 170 1.20 -32.96 -15.23
CA GLY A 170 0.27 -33.96 -14.67
C GLY A 170 -0.73 -34.58 -15.66
N VAL A 171 -0.83 -34.10 -16.90
CA VAL A 171 -1.89 -34.50 -17.84
C VAL A 171 -1.35 -35.33 -18.99
N ALA A 172 -1.32 -36.65 -18.82
CA ALA A 172 -1.06 -37.57 -19.92
C ALA A 172 -2.25 -37.54 -20.91
N PRO A 173 -2.04 -37.26 -22.21
CA PRO A 173 -3.12 -37.29 -23.19
C PRO A 173 -3.67 -38.72 -23.32
N ARG A 174 -4.96 -38.90 -23.05
CA ARG A 174 -5.64 -40.16 -23.39
C ARG A 174 -5.70 -40.28 -24.91
N LYS A 175 -5.02 -41.29 -25.47
CA LYS A 175 -5.19 -41.68 -26.88
C LYS A 175 -6.68 -41.97 -27.13
N PRO A 176 -7.32 -41.39 -28.16
CA PRO A 176 -8.67 -41.77 -28.55
C PRO A 176 -8.66 -43.24 -28.99
N SER A 177 -9.40 -44.08 -28.28
CA SER A 177 -9.59 -45.48 -28.63
C SER A 177 -10.90 -45.65 -29.42
N HIS A 178 -10.88 -45.30 -30.70
CA HIS A 178 -11.83 -45.86 -31.68
C HIS A 178 -11.25 -45.75 -33.09
N ASP A 179 -11.07 -46.90 -33.71
CA ASP A 179 -10.72 -47.09 -35.11
C ASP A 179 -11.95 -47.73 -35.80
N PRO A 180 -12.56 -47.07 -36.80
CA PRO A 180 -13.72 -47.62 -37.51
C PRO A 180 -13.48 -47.80 -39.03
N GLU A 181 -12.36 -48.41 -39.44
CA GLU A 181 -12.24 -49.06 -40.76
C GLU A 181 -12.47 -50.58 -40.70
N GLU A 182 -13.64 -51.02 -40.21
CA GLU A 182 -14.13 -52.37 -40.50
C GLU A 182 -15.67 -52.40 -40.57
N GLY A 183 -16.24 -52.72 -41.74
CA GLY A 183 -17.70 -52.73 -41.92
C GLY A 183 -18.26 -52.64 -43.34
N ALA A 184 -17.44 -52.55 -44.39
CA ALA A 184 -17.91 -52.49 -45.78
C ALA A 184 -17.79 -53.83 -46.51
N ARG A 185 -18.63 -54.82 -46.16
CA ARG A 185 -18.89 -56.03 -46.99
C ARG A 185 -20.14 -56.80 -46.54
N VAL A 186 -20.86 -57.33 -47.55
CA VAL A 186 -21.97 -58.32 -47.51
C VAL A 186 -23.43 -57.80 -47.52
N ALA A 187 -24.02 -57.91 -48.72
CA ALA A 187 -25.43 -58.22 -49.07
C ALA A 187 -26.56 -57.20 -48.81
N ARG A 188 -26.96 -56.50 -49.88
CA ARG A 188 -27.97 -57.04 -50.82
C ARG A 188 -27.72 -56.53 -52.24
#